data_AF-A0A970C5M6-F1
#
_entry.id   AF-A0A970C5M6-F1
#
_cell.length_a   1.000
_cell.length_b   1.000
_cell.length_c   1.000
_cell.angle_alpha   90.00
_cell.angle_beta   90.00
_cell.angle_gamma   90.00
#
_symmetry.space_group_name_H-M   'P 1'
#
loop_
_entity.id
_entity.type
_entity.pdbx_description
1 polymer ?
#
loop_
_entity_poly.entity_id
_entity_poly.type
_entity_poly.pdbx_seq_one_letter_code
_entity_poly.pdbx_strand_id
1 'polypeptide(L)'
;MKCQEVLSLIEPYLDSELDTRTNADIQQHLADCAECAKAFAAEEKTQAQLISALRNGEATPALWARIEHLVRQTQEAPDRTGEPKPQTGPGLTRDVEHRRQPSKETERGWRAWLWPSPPFAAGLAAVWAIILALHFLAAEGPSARGSEAQVLAPQASRALAEQRRALMELLEVAEVPQSESASPIGSPQSSICKPGGEVQSTTYIPVARRVHRV
;
A
#
# COMPACT_ATOMS: atom_id res chain seq x y z
N MET A 1 7.69 23.93 4.72
CA MET A 1 7.07 23.02 5.73
C MET A 1 8.11 22.55 6.72
N LYS A 2 7.69 22.11 7.91
CA LYS A 2 8.58 21.48 8.89
C LYS A 2 8.74 19.98 8.60
N CYS A 3 9.88 19.39 8.94
CA CYS A 3 10.13 17.96 8.71
C CYS A 3 9.06 17.06 9.34
N GLN A 4 8.64 17.36 10.57
CA GLN A 4 7.61 16.57 11.27
C GLN A 4 6.27 16.54 10.52
N GLU A 5 5.87 17.68 9.93
CA GLU A 5 4.64 17.79 9.14
C GLU A 5 4.77 16.97 7.86
N VAL A 6 5.91 17.04 7.18
CA VAL A 6 6.16 16.26 5.96
C VAL A 6 6.16 14.76 6.26
N LEU A 7 6.82 14.32 7.33
CA LEU A 7 6.83 12.91 7.74
C LEU A 7 5.41 12.36 7.99
N SER A 8 4.53 13.15 8.61
CA SER A 8 3.12 12.75 8.82
C SER A 8 2.29 12.71 7.53
N LEU A 9 2.80 13.29 6.45
CA LEU A 9 2.12 13.36 5.16
C LEU A 9 2.74 12.42 4.11
N ILE A 10 3.77 11.64 4.44
CA ILE A 10 4.44 10.75 3.48
C ILE A 10 3.48 9.66 2.97
N GLU A 11 2.73 8.99 3.86
CA GLU A 11 1.77 7.95 3.46
C GLU A 11 0.66 8.48 2.53
N PRO A 12 -0.12 9.52 2.89
CA PRO A 12 -1.14 10.05 1.99
C PRO A 12 -0.55 10.69 0.73
N TYR A 13 0.71 11.14 0.75
CA TYR A 13 1.42 11.58 -0.45
C TYR A 13 1.70 10.40 -1.39
N LEU A 14 2.17 9.26 -0.89
CA LEU A 14 2.40 8.04 -1.67
C LEU A 14 1.10 7.49 -2.27
N ASP A 15 -0.01 7.58 -1.52
CA ASP A 15 -1.33 7.14 -1.96
C ASP A 15 -2.03 8.15 -2.90
N SER A 16 -1.37 9.28 -3.21
CA SER A 16 -1.91 10.36 -4.04
C SER A 16 -3.20 10.99 -3.50
N GLU A 17 -3.40 10.98 -2.18
CA GLU A 17 -4.60 11.51 -1.51
C GLU A 17 -4.51 13.02 -1.23
N LEU A 18 -3.32 13.61 -1.36
CA LEU A 18 -3.09 15.02 -1.06
C LEU A 18 -3.50 15.95 -2.21
N ASP A 19 -3.90 17.17 -1.84
CA ASP A 19 -4.20 18.21 -2.80
C ASP A 19 -2.93 18.73 -3.52
N THR A 20 -3.12 19.39 -4.67
CA THR A 20 -2.01 19.85 -5.52
C THR A 20 -1.05 20.83 -4.84
N ARG A 21 -1.54 21.64 -3.90
CA ARG A 21 -0.68 22.62 -3.21
C ARG A 21 0.19 21.90 -2.18
N THR A 22 -0.41 21.02 -1.38
CA THR A 22 0.33 20.23 -0.39
C THR A 22 1.37 19.32 -1.07
N ASN A 23 1.03 18.72 -2.22
CA ASN A 23 2.00 17.97 -3.03
C ASN A 23 3.20 18.82 -3.46
N ALA A 24 2.99 20.04 -3.93
CA ALA A 24 4.08 20.93 -4.32
C ALA A 24 4.96 21.35 -3.12
N ASP A 25 4.34 21.65 -1.98
CA ASP A 25 5.06 22.02 -0.76
C ASP A 25 5.92 20.85 -0.23
N ILE A 26 5.43 19.61 -0.30
CA ILE A 26 6.17 18.39 0.04
C ILE A 26 7.32 18.16 -0.94
N GLN A 27 7.07 18.26 -2.25
CA GLN A 27 8.11 18.08 -3.28
C GLN A 27 9.26 19.08 -3.10
N GLN A 28 8.93 20.35 -2.84
CA GLN A 28 9.94 21.36 -2.54
C GLN A 28 10.75 21.00 -1.29
N HIS A 29 10.07 20.55 -0.22
CA HIS A 29 10.76 20.14 1.00
C HIS A 29 11.68 18.92 0.81
N LEU A 30 11.25 17.91 0.03
CA LEU A 30 12.06 16.75 -0.29
C LEU A 30 13.29 17.12 -1.12
N ALA A 31 13.20 18.15 -1.97
CA ALA A 31 14.36 18.68 -2.69
C ALA A 31 15.37 19.38 -1.77
N ASP A 32 14.88 20.08 -0.74
CA ASP A 32 15.71 20.89 0.16
C ASP A 32 16.21 20.13 1.41
N CYS A 33 15.56 19.02 1.79
CA CYS A 33 15.84 18.28 3.01
C CYS A 33 16.23 16.81 2.75
N ALA A 34 17.53 16.53 2.85
CA ALA A 34 18.09 15.20 2.61
C ALA A 34 17.57 14.11 3.56
N GLU A 35 17.26 14.45 4.82
CA GLU A 35 16.76 13.46 5.78
C GLU A 35 15.34 13.00 5.44
N CYS A 36 14.45 13.95 5.08
CA CYS A 36 13.11 13.63 4.61
C CYS A 36 13.15 12.86 3.29
N ALA A 37 14.07 13.21 2.38
CA ALA A 37 14.25 12.49 1.12
C ALA A 37 14.67 11.03 1.33
N LYS A 38 15.56 10.77 2.30
CA LYS A 38 15.96 9.39 2.66
C LYS A 38 14.80 8.59 3.25
N ALA A 39 14.03 9.19 4.15
CA ALA A 39 12.86 8.54 4.74
C ALA A 39 11.84 8.17 3.65
N PHE A 40 11.55 9.10 2.75
CA PHE A 40 10.67 8.87 1.61
C PHE A 40 11.16 7.73 0.69
N ALA A 41 12.44 7.75 0.32
CA ALA A 41 13.02 6.70 -0.52
C ALA A 41 12.99 5.31 0.14
N ALA A 42 13.06 5.25 1.49
CA ALA A 42 12.93 3.99 2.22
C ALA A 42 11.51 3.41 2.13
N GLU A 43 10.48 4.27 2.22
CA GLU A 43 9.09 3.87 2.04
C GLU A 43 8.81 3.43 0.60
N GLU A 44 9.22 4.21 -0.40
CA GLU A 44 9.08 3.84 -1.82
C GLU A 44 9.74 2.49 -2.12
N LYS A 45 10.91 2.23 -1.54
CA LYS A 45 11.61 0.95 -1.69
C LYS A 45 10.79 -0.20 -1.12
N THR A 46 10.18 -0.01 0.04
CA THR A 46 9.34 -1.03 0.69
C THR A 46 8.09 -1.31 -0.14
N GLN A 47 7.42 -0.26 -0.63
CA GLN A 47 6.26 -0.38 -1.52
C GLN A 47 6.62 -1.10 -2.82
N ALA A 48 7.76 -0.75 -3.44
CA ALA A 48 8.25 -1.40 -4.65
C ALA A 48 8.57 -2.89 -4.43
N GLN A 49 9.14 -3.25 -3.27
CA GLN A 49 9.39 -4.64 -2.90
C GLN A 49 8.09 -5.43 -2.76
N LEU A 50 7.08 -4.84 -2.09
CA LEU A 50 5.75 -5.45 -1.95
C LEU A 50 5.09 -5.65 -3.33
N ILE A 51 5.07 -4.63 -4.17
CA ILE A 51 4.51 -4.71 -5.53
C ILE A 51 5.23 -5.79 -6.35
N SER A 52 6.55 -5.86 -6.28
CA SER A 52 7.34 -6.88 -6.96
C SER A 52 6.97 -8.28 -6.48
N ALA A 53 6.92 -8.50 -5.16
CA ALA A 53 6.53 -9.78 -4.58
C ALA A 53 5.12 -10.21 -5.02
N LEU A 54 4.16 -9.28 -5.01
CA LEU A 54 2.78 -9.55 -5.44
C LEU A 54 2.68 -9.87 -6.93
N ARG A 55 3.47 -9.22 -7.79
CA ARG A 55 3.51 -9.51 -9.23
C ARG A 55 4.12 -10.86 -9.56
N ASN A 56 5.04 -11.34 -8.72
CA ASN A 56 5.69 -12.65 -8.88
C ASN A 56 4.89 -13.80 -8.25
N GLY A 57 3.80 -13.49 -7.52
CA GLY A 57 2.89 -14.50 -7.00
C GLY A 57 2.14 -15.24 -8.11
N GLU A 58 1.69 -16.46 -7.82
CA GLU A 58 0.96 -17.28 -8.77
C GLU A 58 -0.41 -16.63 -9.09
N ALA A 59 -0.48 -15.91 -10.21
CA ALA A 59 -1.71 -15.33 -10.69
C ALA A 59 -2.67 -16.46 -11.05
N THR A 60 -3.76 -16.63 -10.31
CA THR A 60 -4.79 -17.63 -10.59
C THR A 60 -5.64 -17.16 -11.79
N PRO A 61 -5.40 -17.64 -13.03
CA PRO A 61 -6.00 -17.02 -14.22
C PRO A 61 -7.52 -17.18 -14.24
N ALA A 62 -8.02 -18.27 -13.64
CA ALA A 62 -9.45 -18.52 -13.46
C ALA A 62 -10.14 -17.50 -12.54
N LEU A 63 -9.44 -17.01 -11.49
CA LEU A 63 -9.97 -15.97 -10.61
C LEU A 63 -10.05 -14.64 -11.35
N TRP A 64 -8.99 -14.28 -12.08
CA TRP A 64 -8.95 -13.05 -12.89
C TRP A 64 -10.04 -13.02 -13.97
N ALA A 65 -10.22 -14.12 -14.71
CA ALA A 65 -11.29 -14.22 -15.70
C ALA A 65 -12.69 -14.02 -15.08
N ARG A 66 -12.90 -14.55 -13.86
CA ARG A 66 -14.16 -14.35 -13.12
C ARG A 66 -14.35 -12.89 -12.69
N ILE A 67 -13.30 -12.23 -12.20
CA ILE A 67 -13.35 -10.81 -11.82
C ILE A 67 -13.66 -9.94 -13.05
N GLU A 68 -12.95 -10.15 -14.16
CA GLU A 68 -13.17 -9.42 -15.41
C GLU A 68 -14.62 -9.56 -15.92
N HIS A 69 -15.17 -10.78 -15.86
CA HIS A 69 -16.55 -11.02 -16.22
C HIS A 69 -17.53 -10.25 -15.31
N LEU A 70 -17.32 -10.26 -13.99
CA LEU A 70 -18.16 -9.52 -13.04
C LEU A 70 -18.08 -8.00 -13.23
N VAL A 71 -16.90 -7.45 -13.51
CA VAL A 71 -16.72 -6.02 -13.79
C VAL A 71 -17.48 -5.63 -15.05
N ARG A 72 -17.36 -6.43 -16.13
CA ARG A 72 -18.10 -6.20 -17.37
C ARG A 72 -19.61 -6.24 -17.16
N GLN A 73 -20.10 -7.23 -16.43
CA GLN A 73 -21.53 -7.33 -16.09
C GLN A 73 -22.04 -6.14 -15.27
N THR A 74 -21.21 -5.58 -14.39
CA THR A 74 -21.58 -4.39 -13.60
C THR A 74 -21.61 -3.12 -14.45
N GLN A 75 -20.71 -3.01 -15.43
CA GLN A 75 -20.66 -1.87 -16.36
C GLN A 75 -21.76 -1.92 -17.43
N GLU A 76 -22.13 -3.12 -17.88
CA GLU A 76 -23.19 -3.33 -18.88
C GLU A 76 -24.59 -3.37 -18.28
N ALA A 77 -24.73 -3.44 -16.95
CA ALA A 77 -26.01 -3.28 -16.29
C ALA A 77 -26.59 -1.91 -16.68
N PRO A 78 -27.69 -1.85 -17.46
CA PRO A 78 -28.25 -0.59 -17.85
C PRO A 78 -28.68 0.15 -16.58
N ASP A 79 -28.34 1.44 -16.53
CA ASP A 79 -28.90 2.41 -15.58
C ASP A 79 -30.44 2.36 -15.69
N ARG A 80 -31.04 1.48 -14.88
CA ARG A 80 -32.48 1.33 -14.75
C ARG A 80 -33.04 2.28 -13.70
N THR A 81 -32.27 3.29 -13.28
CA THR A 81 -32.82 4.46 -12.60
C THR A 81 -33.19 5.49 -13.65
N GLY A 82 -34.13 5.11 -14.52
CA GLY A 82 -34.90 6.08 -15.27
C GLY A 82 -35.67 6.95 -14.29
N GLU A 83 -35.08 8.07 -13.89
CA GLU A 83 -35.83 9.22 -13.41
C GLU A 83 -36.91 9.55 -14.45
N PRO A 84 -38.19 9.66 -14.06
CA PRO A 84 -39.21 10.15 -14.96
C PRO A 84 -38.91 11.62 -15.30
N LYS A 85 -38.42 11.85 -16.51
CA LYS A 85 -38.26 13.16 -17.14
C LYS A 85 -39.57 13.97 -17.00
N PRO A 86 -39.60 15.07 -16.24
CA PRO A 86 -40.73 15.98 -16.25
C PRO A 86 -40.75 16.68 -17.61
N GLN A 87 -41.90 16.60 -18.28
CA GLN A 87 -42.09 17.19 -19.60
C GLN A 87 -41.93 18.71 -19.51
N THR A 88 -40.99 19.22 -20.29
CA THR A 88 -40.72 20.64 -20.51
C THR A 88 -41.92 21.30 -21.18
N GLY A 89 -42.64 22.13 -20.43
CA GLY A 89 -43.50 23.18 -21.01
C GLY A 89 -42.65 24.40 -21.37
N PRO A 90 -42.94 25.13 -22.46
CA PRO A 90 -42.26 26.37 -22.79
C PRO A 90 -42.92 27.53 -22.04
N GLY A 91 -42.23 28.12 -21.07
CA GLY A 91 -42.72 29.25 -20.29
C GLY A 91 -41.57 30.09 -19.72
N LEU A 92 -41.36 31.23 -20.37
CA LEU A 92 -40.69 32.47 -19.95
C LEU A 92 -39.94 32.51 -18.59
N THR A 93 -38.65 32.84 -18.68
CA THR A 93 -37.92 33.84 -17.89
C THR A 93 -38.35 34.08 -16.44
N ARG A 94 -37.48 33.72 -15.48
CA ARG A 94 -37.16 34.62 -14.37
C ARG A 94 -35.85 34.24 -13.68
N ASP A 95 -34.89 35.16 -13.74
CA ASP A 95 -33.75 35.27 -12.85
C ASP A 95 -34.16 35.09 -11.37
N VAL A 96 -33.53 34.15 -10.69
CA VAL A 96 -33.39 34.18 -9.22
C VAL A 96 -32.00 33.67 -8.85
N GLU A 97 -31.15 34.65 -8.58
CA GLU A 97 -29.96 34.58 -7.72
C GLU A 97 -30.28 33.83 -6.41
N HIS A 98 -29.88 32.57 -6.30
CA HIS A 98 -29.90 31.84 -5.03
C HIS A 98 -28.54 31.20 -4.72
N ARG A 99 -27.71 32.03 -4.06
CA ARG A 99 -26.97 31.70 -2.84
C ARG A 99 -26.43 30.27 -2.79
N ARG A 100 -25.19 30.09 -3.25
CA ARG A 100 -24.34 28.93 -2.95
C ARG A 100 -24.27 28.74 -1.43
N GLN A 101 -25.07 27.82 -0.90
CA GLN A 101 -24.86 27.26 0.42
C GLN A 101 -23.74 26.21 0.33
N PRO A 102 -22.71 26.27 1.20
CA PRO A 102 -21.71 25.23 1.27
C PRO A 102 -22.33 23.94 1.80
N SER A 103 -22.07 22.88 1.05
CA SER A 103 -22.39 21.48 1.29
C SER A 103 -22.15 21.02 2.74
N LYS A 104 -23.23 20.84 3.50
CA LYS A 104 -23.25 19.96 4.69
C LYS A 104 -24.00 18.64 4.43
N GLU A 105 -24.27 18.34 3.16
CA GLU A 105 -25.13 17.22 2.75
C GLU A 105 -24.33 15.98 2.34
N THR A 106 -23.03 16.13 2.07
CA THR A 106 -22.14 15.03 1.69
C THR A 106 -21.88 14.07 2.85
N GLU A 107 -21.93 14.50 4.11
CA GLU A 107 -21.65 13.61 5.25
C GLU A 107 -22.78 12.65 5.62
N ARG A 108 -24.03 12.96 5.24
CA ARG A 108 -25.18 12.06 5.52
C ARG A 108 -25.37 11.00 4.44
N GLY A 109 -24.91 11.26 3.21
CA GLY A 109 -25.04 10.32 2.09
C GLY A 109 -24.21 9.04 2.25
N TRP A 110 -22.93 9.16 2.61
CA TRP A 110 -22.05 7.98 2.69
C TRP A 110 -22.40 7.05 3.87
N ARG A 111 -22.86 7.62 5.00
CA ARG A 111 -23.31 6.83 6.16
C ARG A 111 -24.58 6.05 5.89
N ALA A 112 -25.52 6.64 5.14
CA ALA A 112 -26.74 5.96 4.73
C ALA A 112 -26.48 4.83 3.72
N TRP A 113 -25.44 4.98 2.88
CA TRP A 113 -25.07 3.97 1.88
C TRP A 113 -24.32 2.78 2.47
N LEU A 114 -23.35 3.02 3.38
CA LEU A 114 -22.63 1.90 3.99
C LEU A 114 -23.42 1.18 5.12
N TRP A 115 -24.44 1.81 5.74
CA TRP A 115 -25.19 1.19 6.85
C TRP A 115 -26.73 1.25 6.66
N PRO A 116 -27.33 0.37 5.84
CA PRO A 116 -28.75 0.43 5.52
C PRO A 116 -29.69 -0.03 6.65
N SER A 117 -29.19 -0.67 7.72
CA SER A 117 -30.10 -1.16 8.76
C SER A 117 -29.50 -1.23 10.20
N PRO A 118 -30.32 -0.91 11.24
CA PRO A 118 -29.93 -0.96 12.65
C PRO A 118 -29.39 -2.29 13.19
N PRO A 119 -29.87 -3.49 12.79
CA PRO A 119 -29.40 -4.75 13.38
C PRO A 119 -27.95 -5.10 12.99
N PHE A 120 -27.45 -4.62 11.86
CA PHE A 120 -26.05 -4.83 11.47
C PHE A 120 -25.06 -4.07 12.35
N ALA A 121 -25.46 -2.91 12.88
CA ALA A 121 -24.66 -2.17 13.85
C ALA A 121 -24.50 -2.95 15.17
N ALA A 122 -25.55 -3.65 15.61
CA ALA A 122 -25.49 -4.49 16.82
C ALA A 122 -24.53 -5.68 16.64
N GLY A 123 -24.56 -6.34 15.47
CA GLY A 123 -23.64 -7.43 15.15
C GLY A 123 -22.17 -6.98 15.13
N LEU A 124 -21.89 -5.86 14.46
CA LEU A 124 -20.54 -5.30 14.39
C LEU A 124 -20.02 -4.83 15.76
N ALA A 125 -20.88 -4.19 16.56
CA ALA A 125 -20.55 -3.80 17.92
C ALA A 125 -20.24 -5.01 18.81
N ALA A 126 -20.98 -6.12 18.66
CA ALA A 126 -20.70 -7.35 19.38
C ALA A 126 -19.35 -7.96 18.98
N VAL A 127 -19.04 -8.01 17.68
CA VAL A 127 -17.73 -8.50 17.20
C VAL A 127 -16.59 -7.62 17.72
N TRP A 128 -16.74 -6.30 17.66
CA TRP A 128 -15.76 -5.37 18.22
C TRP A 128 -15.59 -5.54 19.73
N ALA A 129 -16.67 -5.71 20.48
CA ALA A 129 -16.60 -5.97 21.92
C ALA A 129 -15.88 -7.28 22.23
N ILE A 130 -16.06 -8.33 21.42
CA ILE A 130 -15.32 -9.61 21.55
C ILE A 130 -13.82 -9.39 21.26
N ILE A 131 -13.48 -8.69 20.18
CA ILE A 131 -12.08 -8.39 19.83
C ILE A 131 -11.42 -7.59 20.96
N LEU A 132 -12.07 -6.56 21.46
CA LEU A 132 -11.57 -5.75 22.57
C LEU A 132 -11.44 -6.57 23.85
N ALA A 133 -12.44 -7.40 24.19
CA ALA A 133 -12.36 -8.28 25.34
C ALA A 133 -11.15 -9.24 25.22
N LEU A 134 -10.96 -9.89 24.07
CA LEU A 134 -9.80 -10.75 23.84
C LEU A 134 -8.48 -9.98 23.96
N HIS A 135 -8.42 -8.74 23.45
CA HIS A 135 -7.24 -7.89 23.54
C HIS A 135 -6.94 -7.46 24.99
N PHE A 136 -7.97 -7.16 25.78
CA PHE A 136 -7.83 -6.82 27.20
C PHE A 136 -7.47 -8.06 28.05
N LEU A 137 -8.06 -9.22 27.76
CA LEU A 137 -7.68 -10.48 28.41
C LEU A 137 -6.26 -10.93 28.03
N ALA A 138 -5.76 -10.56 26.84
CA ALA A 138 -4.38 -10.80 26.45
C ALA A 138 -3.40 -9.77 27.05
N ALA A 139 -3.84 -8.53 27.27
CA ALA A 139 -3.05 -7.46 27.88
C ALA A 139 -2.97 -7.58 29.41
N GLU A 140 -4.03 -8.11 30.04
CA GLU A 140 -4.04 -8.49 31.45
C GLU A 140 -3.38 -9.87 31.59
N GLY A 141 -2.05 -9.89 31.50
CA GLY A 141 -1.28 -11.08 31.86
C GLY A 141 -1.71 -11.59 33.24
N PRO A 142 -1.96 -12.90 33.41
CA PRO A 142 -2.44 -13.45 34.67
C PRO A 142 -1.31 -13.36 35.71
N SER A 143 -1.29 -12.27 36.48
CA SER A 143 -0.37 -12.09 37.60
C SER A 143 -0.73 -12.95 38.83
N ALA A 144 -1.73 -13.83 38.73
CA ALA A 144 -2.09 -14.73 39.81
C ALA A 144 -2.81 -16.00 39.30
N ARG A 145 -2.07 -16.96 38.74
CA ARG A 145 -2.40 -18.39 38.89
C ARG A 145 -1.13 -19.22 38.79
N GLY A 146 -0.85 -19.92 39.88
CA GLY A 146 0.40 -20.63 40.12
C GLY A 146 0.68 -21.77 39.15
N SER A 147 1.98 -21.94 38.92
CA SER A 147 2.71 -23.22 38.97
C SER A 147 2.37 -24.39 38.05
N GLU A 148 1.48 -24.28 37.05
CA GLU A 148 1.21 -25.40 36.11
C GLU A 148 1.52 -25.11 34.63
N ALA A 149 1.95 -23.89 34.27
CA ALA A 149 2.19 -23.50 32.87
C ALA A 149 3.63 -23.70 32.35
N GLN A 150 4.56 -24.21 33.17
CA GLN A 150 5.95 -24.43 32.70
C GLN A 150 6.16 -25.71 31.88
N VAL A 151 5.18 -26.62 31.83
CA VAL A 151 5.32 -27.90 31.09
C VAL A 151 4.79 -27.81 29.64
N LEU A 152 4.01 -26.78 29.27
CA LEU A 152 3.46 -26.65 27.91
C LEU A 152 4.30 -25.79 26.94
N ALA A 153 5.10 -24.84 27.44
CA ALA A 153 6.00 -24.02 26.61
C ALA A 153 7.08 -24.81 25.82
N PRO A 154 7.61 -25.95 26.32
CA PRO A 154 8.55 -26.78 25.56
C PRO A 154 7.90 -27.48 24.35
N GLN A 155 6.60 -27.77 24.39
CA GLN A 155 5.93 -28.47 23.29
C GLN A 155 5.61 -27.54 22.13
N ALA A 156 5.13 -26.33 22.41
CA ALA A 156 4.86 -25.33 21.37
C ALA A 156 6.15 -24.90 20.63
N SER A 157 7.26 -24.76 21.34
CA SER A 157 8.56 -24.44 20.73
C SER A 157 9.13 -25.58 19.88
N ARG A 158 8.94 -26.84 20.29
CA ARG A 158 9.31 -28.01 19.49
C ARG A 158 8.45 -28.15 18.23
N ALA A 159 7.13 -27.99 18.36
CA ALA A 159 6.22 -28.03 17.22
C ALA A 159 6.56 -26.95 16.17
N LEU A 160 6.88 -25.73 16.62
CA LEU A 160 7.30 -24.66 15.72
C LEU A 160 8.67 -24.94 15.06
N ALA A 161 9.61 -25.56 15.79
CA ALA A 161 10.91 -25.94 15.26
C ALA A 161 10.80 -27.07 14.20
N GLU A 162 9.92 -28.05 14.43
CA GLU A 162 9.59 -29.09 13.46
C GLU A 162 8.93 -28.51 12.22
N GLN A 163 8.00 -27.57 12.39
CA GLN A 163 7.34 -26.91 11.27
C GLN A 163 8.35 -26.11 10.41
N ARG A 164 9.31 -25.42 11.04
CA ARG A 164 10.40 -24.74 10.33
C ARG A 164 11.31 -25.71 9.57
N ARG A 165 11.58 -26.88 10.16
CA ARG A 165 12.43 -27.89 9.52
C ARG A 165 11.76 -28.51 8.29
N ALA A 166 10.48 -28.86 8.39
CA ALA A 166 9.70 -29.37 7.27
C ALA A 166 9.55 -28.32 6.15
N LEU A 167 9.44 -27.05 6.52
CA LEU A 167 9.38 -25.95 5.55
C LEU A 167 10.70 -25.79 4.80
N MET A 168 11.85 -25.90 5.48
CA MET A 168 13.15 -25.89 4.80
C MET A 168 13.36 -27.11 3.90
N GLU A 169 12.87 -28.29 4.29
CA GLU A 169 12.93 -29.49 3.44
C GLU A 169 12.12 -29.32 2.14
N LEU A 170 10.92 -28.75 2.23
CA LEU A 170 10.11 -28.44 1.04
C LEU A 170 10.75 -27.36 0.15
N LEU A 171 11.53 -26.44 0.74
CA LEU A 171 12.28 -25.42 0.01
C LEU A 171 13.58 -25.97 -0.61
N GLU A 172 14.28 -26.89 0.05
CA GLU A 172 15.46 -27.59 -0.51
C GLU A 172 15.07 -28.53 -1.67
N VAL A 173 13.86 -29.11 -1.65
CA VAL A 173 13.36 -29.91 -2.79
C VAL A 173 13.11 -29.04 -4.04
N ALA A 174 13.04 -27.71 -3.90
CA ALA A 174 13.01 -26.78 -5.03
C ALA A 174 14.41 -26.37 -5.55
N GLU A 175 15.50 -26.89 -4.96
CA GLU A 175 16.86 -26.61 -5.44
C GLU A 175 17.21 -27.55 -6.61
N VAL A 176 17.08 -26.99 -7.81
CA VAL A 176 17.50 -27.52 -9.10
C VAL A 176 18.92 -28.10 -9.03
N PRO A 177 19.20 -29.27 -9.64
CA PRO A 177 20.54 -29.86 -9.57
C PRO A 177 21.56 -28.99 -10.30
N GLN A 178 22.58 -28.53 -9.56
CA GLN A 178 23.87 -28.13 -10.13
C GLN A 178 24.85 -29.31 -10.10
N SER A 179 25.19 -29.82 -11.27
CA SER A 179 26.41 -30.58 -11.61
C SER A 179 26.44 -30.63 -13.16
N GLU A 180 27.49 -30.28 -13.91
CA GLU A 180 28.84 -30.81 -13.81
C GLU A 180 29.83 -30.10 -14.79
N SER A 181 31.13 -30.28 -14.51
CA SER A 181 32.37 -29.95 -15.25
C SER A 181 32.95 -28.54 -15.03
N ALA A 182 34.01 -28.36 -14.22
CA ALA A 182 35.41 -28.81 -14.36
C ALA A 182 36.07 -28.23 -15.64
N SER A 183 37.22 -27.57 -15.66
CA SER A 183 38.36 -27.51 -14.73
C SER A 183 39.32 -26.35 -15.18
N PRO A 184 40.59 -26.21 -14.72
CA PRO A 184 41.18 -24.94 -14.31
C PRO A 184 42.24 -24.41 -15.31
N ILE A 185 42.87 -23.26 -15.01
CA ILE A 185 44.30 -22.91 -15.23
C ILE A 185 44.43 -21.38 -15.34
N GLY A 186 45.32 -20.79 -14.54
CA GLY A 186 46.05 -19.58 -14.93
C GLY A 186 45.85 -18.32 -14.08
N SER A 187 46.47 -18.27 -12.90
CA SER A 187 47.17 -17.05 -12.43
C SER A 187 48.65 -17.16 -12.89
N PRO A 188 49.52 -16.12 -12.89
CA PRO A 188 49.45 -14.84 -12.15
C PRO A 188 50.03 -13.58 -12.90
N GLN A 189 50.19 -12.48 -12.14
CA GLN A 189 51.08 -11.29 -12.32
C GLN A 189 50.40 -10.01 -12.87
N SER A 190 50.24 -8.91 -12.11
CA SER A 190 51.22 -7.98 -11.49
C SER A 190 51.64 -6.82 -12.41
N SER A 191 51.11 -5.60 -12.14
CA SER A 191 51.78 -4.30 -12.27
C SER A 191 50.77 -3.21 -11.84
N ILE A 192 50.86 -2.59 -10.66
CA ILE A 192 51.68 -1.41 -10.34
C ILE A 192 51.70 -0.37 -11.47
N CYS A 193 50.94 0.71 -11.31
CA CYS A 193 51.41 2.09 -11.52
C CYS A 193 50.45 3.12 -10.88
N LYS A 194 51.06 4.25 -10.49
CA LYS A 194 50.66 5.29 -9.53
C LYS A 194 49.70 6.36 -10.09
N PRO A 195 49.18 7.28 -9.23
CA PRO A 195 48.18 8.29 -9.55
C PRO A 195 48.79 9.61 -10.05
N GLY A 196 48.01 10.38 -10.82
CA GLY A 196 48.33 11.77 -11.15
C GLY A 196 47.47 12.29 -12.30
N GLY A 197 46.65 13.31 -12.05
CA GLY A 197 45.86 13.96 -13.09
C GLY A 197 44.65 14.72 -12.55
N GLU A 198 44.91 15.90 -12.01
CA GLU A 198 43.94 16.96 -11.73
C GLU A 198 43.31 17.48 -13.04
N VAL A 199 42.26 18.30 -12.88
CA VAL A 199 41.62 19.23 -13.85
C VAL A 199 40.27 18.82 -14.46
N GLN A 200 39.22 19.30 -13.78
CA GLN A 200 38.06 20.04 -14.28
C GLN A 200 37.45 19.67 -15.66
N SER A 201 36.19 19.26 -15.65
CA SER A 201 35.17 19.80 -16.58
C SER A 201 33.76 19.54 -16.09
N THR A 202 33.18 20.59 -15.54
CA THR A 202 31.75 20.79 -15.31
C THR A 202 31.04 20.69 -16.65
N THR A 203 30.29 19.60 -16.91
CA THR A 203 29.34 19.55 -18.02
C THR A 203 27.93 19.47 -17.46
N TYR A 204 27.30 20.63 -17.49
CA TYR A 204 25.90 20.90 -17.27
C TYR A 204 25.07 20.16 -18.33
N ILE A 205 24.23 19.20 -17.91
CA ILE A 205 23.25 18.54 -18.79
C ILE A 205 21.87 19.11 -18.45
N PRO A 206 21.21 19.87 -19.35
CA PRO A 206 19.88 20.39 -19.10
C PRO A 206 18.80 19.30 -19.21
N VAL A 207 17.90 19.31 -18.22
CA VAL A 207 16.67 18.50 -18.17
C VAL A 207 15.71 18.98 -19.24
N ALA A 208 15.45 18.14 -20.25
CA ALA A 208 14.44 18.41 -21.28
C ALA A 208 13.03 18.20 -20.72
N ARG A 209 12.35 19.32 -20.46
CA ARG A 209 10.94 19.41 -20.08
C ARG A 209 10.06 19.09 -21.30
N ARG A 210 9.52 17.87 -21.38
CA ARG A 210 8.55 17.49 -22.43
C ARG A 210 7.15 17.89 -21.98
N VAL A 211 6.70 19.05 -22.44
CA VAL A 211 5.30 19.48 -22.40
C VAL A 211 4.61 18.80 -23.59
N HIS A 212 3.69 17.87 -23.34
CA HIS A 212 2.69 17.49 -24.33
C HIS A 212 1.32 17.93 -23.86
N ARG A 213 0.84 18.95 -24.58
CA ARG A 213 -0.51 19.47 -24.61
C ARG A 213 -1.23 18.74 -25.75
N VAL A 214 -2.46 18.33 -25.47
CA VAL A 214 -3.66 18.11 -26.33
C VAL A 214 -4.41 16.91 -25.78
#